data_AF-R7BGE7-F1
#
_entry.id   AF-R7BGE7-F1
#
_cell.length_a   1.000
_cell.length_b   1.000
_cell.length_c   1.000
_cell.angle_alpha   90.00
_cell.angle_beta   90.00
_cell.angle_gamma   90.00
#
_symmetry.space_group_name_H-M   'P 1'
#
loop_
_entity.id
_entity.type
_entity.pdbx_description
1 polymer ?
#
loop_
_entity_poly.entity_id
_entity_poly.type
_entity_poly.pdbx_seq_one_letter_code
_entity_poly.pdbx_strand_id
1 'polypeptide(L)' 'MTAQYTVKFNGKWYKAGEEIEETQTVSSSFNYTKTDINRMSTADLQTLAKEQGIGGAELLSGAELKKLLIEKFNL' A
#
# COMPACT_ATOMS: atom_id res chain seq x y z
N MET A 1 -19.77 12.86 -4.98
CA MET A 1 -21.21 12.50 -4.87
C MET A 1 -21.71 12.95 -3.49
N THR A 2 -22.88 13.60 -3.34
CA THR A 2 -23.35 14.02 -2.00
C THR A 2 -24.18 12.94 -1.32
N ALA A 3 -23.88 12.63 -0.07
CA ALA A 3 -24.62 11.63 0.70
C ALA A 3 -26.04 12.15 1.02
N GLN A 4 -27.08 11.53 0.45
CA GLN A 4 -28.48 11.88 0.80
C GLN A 4 -28.93 11.27 2.14
N TYR A 5 -28.30 10.16 2.54
CA TYR A 5 -28.54 9.46 3.80
C TYR A 5 -27.20 9.12 4.46
N THR A 6 -27.22 8.73 5.74
CA THR A 6 -26.00 8.23 6.40
C THR A 6 -25.56 6.93 5.71
N VAL A 7 -24.47 6.97 4.97
CA VAL A 7 -23.98 5.85 4.17
C VAL A 7 -22.54 5.54 4.51
N LYS A 8 -22.19 4.26 4.49
CA LYS A 8 -20.81 3.80 4.64
C LYS A 8 -20.19 3.65 3.25
N PHE A 9 -19.17 4.44 2.95
CA PHE A 9 -18.45 4.39 1.69
C PHE A 9 -16.94 4.30 1.94
N ASN A 10 -16.27 3.34 1.30
CA ASN A 10 -14.84 3.05 1.48
C ASN A 10 -14.39 2.96 2.96
N GLY A 11 -15.20 2.34 3.82
CA GLY A 11 -14.88 2.16 5.25
C GLY A 11 -15.16 3.37 6.15
N LYS A 12 -15.46 4.55 5.60
CA LYS A 12 -15.82 5.76 6.35
C LYS A 12 -17.34 5.97 6.35
N TRP A 13 -17.87 6.47 7.47
CA TRP A 13 -19.27 6.87 7.58
C TRP A 13 -19.43 8.33 7.16
N TYR A 14 -20.36 8.59 6.25
CA TYR A 14 -20.71 9.93 5.79
C TYR A 14 -22.12 10.27 6.26
N LYS A 15 -22.32 11.48 6.79
CA LYS A 15 -23.65 11.96 7.19
C LYS A 15 -24.39 12.56 6.00
N ALA A 16 -25.72 12.63 6.10
CA ALA A 16 -26.55 13.29 5.11
C ALA A 16 -26.12 14.76 4.92
N GLY A 17 -25.83 15.15 3.68
CA GLY A 17 -25.31 16.48 3.31
C GLY A 17 -23.78 16.57 3.23
N GLU A 18 -23.05 15.53 3.60
CA GLU A 18 -21.58 15.49 3.46
C GLU A 18 -21.19 15.15 2.01
N GLU A 19 -20.22 15.87 1.46
CA GLU A 19 -19.68 15.60 0.14
C GLU A 19 -18.78 14.36 0.22
N ILE A 20 -19.23 13.27 -0.42
CA ILE A 20 -18.38 12.10 -0.62
C ILE A 20 -17.43 12.48 -1.75
N GLU A 21 -16.23 12.92 -1.36
CA GLU A 21 -15.11 13.02 -2.28
C GLU A 21 -14.87 11.62 -2.84
N GLU A 22 -15.25 11.44 -4.10
CA GLU A 22 -14.97 10.25 -4.90
C GLU A 22 -13.49 10.28 -5.30
N THR A 23 -12.60 10.63 -4.38
CA THR A 23 -11.19 10.32 -4.54
C THR A 23 -11.14 8.81 -4.56
N GLN A 24 -10.73 8.27 -5.70
CA GLN A 24 -10.22 6.92 -5.83
C GLN A 24 -9.04 6.74 -4.88
N THR A 25 -9.32 6.64 -3.59
CA THR A 25 -8.50 5.92 -2.65
C THR A 25 -9.01 4.49 -2.66
N VAL A 26 -9.02 3.89 -3.84
CA VAL A 26 -8.16 2.72 -4.00
C VAL A 26 -6.75 3.20 -3.68
N SER A 27 -6.47 3.42 -2.40
CA SER A 27 -5.25 2.90 -1.85
C SER A 27 -5.29 1.46 -2.33
N SER A 28 -4.59 1.20 -3.43
CA SER A 28 -4.14 -0.12 -3.80
C SER A 28 -3.34 -0.55 -2.60
N SER A 29 -4.06 -0.97 -1.57
CA SER A 29 -3.59 -1.45 -0.31
C SER A 29 -3.05 -2.82 -0.68
N PHE A 30 -1.92 -2.80 -1.35
CA PHE A 30 -0.90 -3.79 -1.20
C PHE A 30 -0.58 -3.77 0.30
N ASN A 31 -1.45 -4.42 1.08
CA ASN A 31 -1.32 -4.69 2.50
C ASN A 31 -0.24 -5.77 2.61
N TYR A 32 0.94 -5.52 2.06
CA TYR A 32 2.08 -6.35 2.39
C TYR A 32 2.32 -6.12 3.86
N THR A 33 2.15 -7.14 4.68
CA THR A 33 2.55 -7.04 6.07
C THR A 33 4.05 -7.26 6.17
N LYS A 34 4.65 -6.89 7.30
CA LYS A 34 6.03 -7.23 7.61
C LYS A 34 6.32 -8.73 7.43
N THR A 35 5.33 -9.58 7.67
CA THR A 35 5.43 -11.04 7.48
C THR A 35 5.44 -11.41 6.00
N ASP A 36 4.63 -10.77 5.16
CA ASP A 36 4.64 -10.98 3.71
C ASP A 36 6.01 -10.65 3.11
N ILE A 37 6.55 -9.46 3.44
CA ILE A 37 7.90 -9.04 3.01
C ILE A 37 8.97 -10.03 3.49
N ASN A 38 8.84 -10.56 4.71
CA ASN A 38 9.80 -11.55 5.23
C ASN A 38 9.69 -12.92 4.57
N ARG A 39 8.52 -13.31 4.07
CA ARG A 39 8.25 -14.58 3.39
C ARG A 39 8.51 -14.56 1.89
N MET A 40 8.53 -13.38 1.27
CA MET A 40 8.82 -13.21 -0.15
C MET A 40 10.23 -13.68 -0.51
N SER A 41 10.35 -14.26 -1.71
CA SER A 41 11.65 -14.62 -2.27
C SER A 41 12.43 -13.36 -2.64
N THR A 42 13.75 -13.48 -2.76
CA THR A 42 14.61 -12.37 -3.18
C THR A 42 14.20 -11.81 -4.54
N ALA A 43 13.77 -12.65 -5.48
CA ALA A 43 13.26 -12.22 -6.79
C ALA A 43 11.98 -11.37 -6.69
N ASP A 44 11.03 -11.77 -5.83
CA ASP A 44 9.81 -10.99 -5.58
C ASP A 44 10.14 -9.65 -4.91
N LEU A 45 11.05 -9.66 -3.93
CA LEU A 45 11.52 -8.44 -3.26
C LEU A 45 12.22 -7.49 -4.22
N GLN A 46 13.01 -8.01 -5.18
CA GLN A 46 13.67 -7.21 -6.20
C GLN A 46 12.66 -6.56 -7.14
N THR A 47 11.62 -7.31 -7.52
CA THR A 47 10.54 -6.83 -8.39
C THR A 47 9.75 -5.72 -7.68
N LEU A 48 9.34 -5.97 -6.44
CA LEU A 48 8.66 -4.98 -5.59
C LEU A 48 9.52 -3.74 -5.38
N ALA A 49 10.81 -3.90 -5.09
CA ALA A 49 11.71 -2.78 -4.91
C ALA A 49 11.82 -1.94 -6.20
N LYS A 50 11.93 -2.58 -7.37
CA LYS A 50 11.89 -1.89 -8.68
C LYS A 50 10.57 -1.16 -8.91
N GLU A 51 9.43 -1.78 -8.61
CA GLU A 51 8.10 -1.15 -8.70
C GLU A 51 7.96 0.07 -7.78
N GLN A 52 8.58 0.02 -6.60
CA GLN A 52 8.64 1.14 -5.65
C GLN A 52 9.69 2.20 -6.02
N GLY A 53 10.38 2.05 -7.15
CA GLY A 53 11.40 3.00 -7.64
C GLY A 53 12.76 2.87 -6.95
N ILE A 54 13.03 1.77 -6.23
CA ILE A 54 14.33 1.46 -5.65
C ILE A 54 15.25 0.90 -6.75
N GLY A 55 16.00 1.80 -7.37
CA GLY A 55 17.05 1.45 -8.33
C GLY A 55 18.17 0.64 -7.65
N GLY A 56 18.69 -0.38 -8.33
CA GLY A 56 19.76 -1.23 -7.80
C GLY A 56 19.29 -2.37 -6.89
N ALA A 57 17.99 -2.67 -6.85
CA ALA A 57 17.44 -3.77 -6.06
C ALA A 57 18.12 -5.13 -6.32
N GLU A 58 18.61 -5.36 -7.54
CA GLU A 58 19.31 -6.59 -7.94
C GLU A 58 20.70 -6.74 -7.29
N LEU A 59 21.30 -5.63 -6.87
CA LEU A 59 22.59 -5.59 -6.19
C LEU A 59 22.45 -5.67 -4.67
N LEU A 60 21.24 -5.44 -4.16
CA LEU A 60 20.95 -5.45 -2.72
C LEU A 60 20.71 -6.88 -2.23
N SER A 61 21.16 -7.14 -1.00
CA SER A 61 20.87 -8.40 -0.34
C SER A 61 19.38 -8.48 0.03
N GLY A 62 18.83 -9.70 0.07
CA GLY A 62 17.43 -9.92 0.48
C GLY A 62 17.09 -9.30 1.84
N ALA A 63 18.05 -9.24 2.75
CA ALA A 63 17.87 -8.58 4.05
C ALA A 63 17.72 -7.06 3.94
N GLU A 64 18.46 -6.41 3.02
CA GLU A 64 18.39 -4.97 2.80
C GLU A 64 17.11 -4.59 2.05
N LEU A 65 16.73 -5.37 1.04
CA LEU A 65 15.46 -5.20 0.34
C LEU A 65 14.28 -5.24 1.30
N LYS A 66 14.26 -6.23 2.22
CA LYS A 66 13.22 -6.33 3.25
C LYS A 66 13.13 -5.06 4.07
N LYS A 67 14.26 -4.53 4.56
CA LYS A 67 14.28 -3.30 5.36
C LYS A 67 13.76 -2.09 4.59
N LEU A 68 14.24 -1.88 3.36
CA LEU A 68 13.83 -0.76 2.52
C LEU A 68 12.35 -0.81 2.17
N LEU A 69 11.83 -1.99 1.83
CA LEU A 69 10.42 -2.20 1.54
C LEU A 69 9.57 -1.93 2.79
N ILE A 70 9.95 -2.47 3.95
CA ILE A 70 9.27 -2.21 5.23
C ILE A 70 9.25 -0.71 5.54
N GLU A 71 10.36 -0.01 5.34
CA GLU A 71 10.45 1.44 5.57
C GLU A 71 9.58 2.24 4.58
N LYS A 72 9.58 1.87 3.29
CA LYS A 72 8.77 2.51 2.25
C LYS A 72 7.28 2.32 2.46
N PHE A 73 6.87 1.12 2.85
CA PHE A 73 5.48 0.81 3.19
C PHE A 73 5.11 1.20 4.63
N ASN A 74 6.08 1.72 5.41
CA ASN A 74 5.91 2.17 6.79
C ASN A 74 5.32 1.09 7.72
N LEU A 75 5.86 -0.14 7.63
CA LEU A 75 5.41 -1.40 8.27
C LEU A 75 6.20 -1.84 9.51
#